data_AF-A0A3M0CV57-F1
#
_entry.id   AF-A0A3M0CV57-F1
#
_cell.length_a   1.000
_cell.length_b   1.000
_cell.length_c   1.000
_cell.angle_alpha   90.00
_cell.angle_beta   90.00
_cell.angle_gamma   90.00
#
_symmetry.space_group_name_H-M   'P 1'
#
loop_
_entity.id
_entity.type
_entity.pdbx_description
1 polymer ?
#
loop_
_entity_poly.entity_id
_entity_poly.type
_entity_poly.pdbx_seq_one_letter_code
_entity_poly.pdbx_strand_id
1 'polypeptide(L)'
;MDDGRTALEPDPRMPDLQMSEDSNQANDLPAEGTSAPGRDHGDNLTDTTAAAQTEMGDREMGDRTGTSDGPEMKDGDAGKAVPPLPFPLQALVAGMDSDPDTEKDGGTASARGKKKKRKYRAVFVSDTHLGTRAARVDLFLDFLKSVECEQLYLVGDIIDGWRLKKSWYWDTTHNDAIRRVLKMAKTGTKVVYIPGNHDEGFRDFTGHNMAGVTMVMDAIFESATGKKYWVLHGDEFDGVVLYAKWLAYVGDWAYTTLLKINTGFNWVRRKMGYSYWSLSAYLKHKVKNAVEFIGHFEDAVAAEAARRGVDGVICGHIHHAERRMIGNVEYLNDGDWVESCTALVEHDDGTWEILYWADEVAARMEKAQNYKRRKKARRKMKAPSQTPVAAE
;
A
#
# COMPACT_ATOMS: atom_id res chain seq x y z
N MET A 1 25.26 -48.71 33.22
CA MET A 1 25.35 -49.74 32.18
C MET A 1 24.73 -49.11 30.95
N ASP A 2 25.47 -48.18 30.36
CA ASP A 2 26.51 -48.41 29.34
C ASP A 2 25.87 -48.60 27.96
N ASP A 3 26.33 -48.07 26.85
CA ASP A 3 27.35 -47.08 26.47
C ASP A 3 27.25 -47.01 24.94
N GLY A 4 27.76 -45.95 24.30
CA GLY A 4 28.12 -46.03 22.88
C GLY A 4 27.55 -44.93 21.99
N ARG A 5 28.24 -43.79 22.01
CA ARG A 5 28.30 -42.83 20.90
C ARG A 5 29.03 -43.49 19.73
N THR A 6 28.54 -43.29 18.51
CA THR A 6 29.39 -43.30 17.30
C THR A 6 28.82 -42.36 16.26
N ALA A 7 29.65 -41.37 15.89
CA ALA A 7 29.46 -40.45 14.79
C ALA A 7 29.65 -41.17 13.46
N LEU A 8 28.91 -40.73 12.42
CA LEU A 8 29.16 -41.13 11.04
C LEU A 8 29.94 -40.01 10.34
N GLU A 9 31.14 -40.34 9.91
CA GLU A 9 32.08 -39.51 9.15
C GLU A 9 31.63 -39.30 7.69
N PRO A 10 32.07 -38.19 7.04
CA PRO A 10 31.85 -37.94 5.60
C PRO A 10 32.91 -38.58 4.68
N ASP A 11 32.47 -39.11 3.52
CA ASP A 11 33.30 -39.70 2.45
C ASP A 11 34.16 -38.64 1.72
N PRO A 12 35.49 -38.84 1.55
CA PRO A 12 36.43 -37.86 1.01
C PRO A 12 36.75 -38.08 -0.48
N ARG A 13 36.28 -37.21 -1.38
CA ARG A 13 36.81 -37.08 -2.75
C ARG A 13 36.63 -35.66 -3.29
N MET A 14 37.66 -34.82 -3.13
CA MET A 14 38.25 -33.87 -4.10
C MET A 14 39.13 -32.82 -3.37
N PRO A 15 40.26 -32.39 -3.96
CA PRO A 15 41.40 -31.84 -3.23
C PRO A 15 41.32 -30.34 -2.91
N ASP A 16 41.90 -29.98 -1.76
CA ASP A 16 42.26 -28.63 -1.32
C ASP A 16 43.32 -27.99 -2.23
N LEU A 17 43.11 -26.72 -2.57
CA LEU A 17 44.15 -25.80 -3.04
C LEU A 17 44.05 -24.53 -2.19
N GLN A 18 44.91 -24.48 -1.17
CA GLN A 18 45.20 -23.29 -0.39
C GLN A 18 46.47 -22.60 -0.92
N MET A 19 46.50 -21.29 -0.65
CA MET A 19 47.65 -20.37 -0.51
C MET A 19 48.25 -19.75 -1.79
N SER A 20 48.11 -18.43 -1.91
CA SER A 20 49.13 -17.50 -1.38
C SER A 20 48.70 -16.03 -1.57
N GLU A 21 48.74 -15.29 -0.47
CA GLU A 21 48.98 -13.84 -0.47
C GLU A 21 50.50 -13.63 -0.60
N ASP A 22 50.96 -12.67 -1.40
CA ASP A 22 52.01 -11.74 -0.97
C ASP A 22 52.29 -10.60 -1.97
N SER A 23 52.51 -9.41 -1.39
CA SER A 23 53.30 -8.25 -1.83
C SER A 23 52.83 -7.43 -3.05
N ASN A 24 52.41 -6.16 -2.92
CA ASN A 24 53.13 -4.93 -2.52
C ASN A 24 53.99 -4.33 -3.66
N GLN A 25 53.55 -3.23 -4.28
CA GLN A 25 54.32 -1.97 -4.38
C GLN A 25 53.61 -0.88 -5.20
N ALA A 26 53.73 0.34 -4.67
CA ALA A 26 53.35 1.62 -5.23
C ALA A 26 54.21 2.02 -6.44
N ASN A 27 53.69 2.93 -7.28
CA ASN A 27 54.49 4.06 -7.76
C ASN A 27 53.62 5.22 -8.27
N ASP A 28 54.10 6.40 -7.90
CA ASP A 28 53.66 7.75 -8.20
C ASP A 28 53.74 8.13 -9.70
N LEU A 29 52.82 9.02 -10.11
CA LEU A 29 52.91 10.26 -10.95
C LEU A 29 54.15 10.50 -11.87
N PRO A 30 54.05 11.31 -12.96
CA PRO A 30 53.27 12.56 -13.01
C PRO A 30 52.60 12.98 -14.33
N ALA A 31 51.84 14.06 -14.19
CA ALA A 31 51.29 14.91 -15.24
C ALA A 31 52.38 15.69 -16.00
N GLU A 32 52.19 15.88 -17.30
CA GLU A 32 52.59 17.09 -18.03
C GLU A 32 51.54 17.39 -19.11
N GLY A 33 51.12 18.65 -19.17
CA GLY A 33 50.29 19.18 -20.26
C GLY A 33 51.14 19.60 -21.46
N THR A 34 50.47 19.95 -22.56
CA THR A 34 50.76 21.16 -23.36
C THR A 34 49.83 21.26 -24.58
N SER A 35 49.23 22.45 -24.70
CA SER A 35 48.97 23.23 -25.92
C SER A 35 48.22 22.63 -27.12
N ALA A 36 47.07 23.24 -27.40
CA ALA A 36 46.52 23.45 -28.75
C ALA A 36 47.49 24.24 -29.65
N PRO A 37 47.30 24.18 -30.99
CA PRO A 37 46.68 25.33 -31.65
C PRO A 37 45.66 24.94 -32.73
N GLY A 38 44.68 25.83 -32.95
CA GLY A 38 43.62 25.66 -33.94
C GLY A 38 44.02 25.96 -35.38
N ARG A 39 43.13 25.60 -36.31
CA ARG A 39 42.79 26.33 -37.55
C ARG A 39 41.59 25.67 -38.25
N ASP A 40 40.49 26.41 -38.24
CA ASP A 40 39.62 26.76 -39.36
C ASP A 40 39.81 25.99 -40.70
N HIS A 41 38.75 25.32 -41.16
CA HIS A 41 38.33 25.24 -42.57
C HIS A 41 36.87 24.76 -42.61
N GLY A 42 35.99 25.64 -43.08
CA GLY A 42 34.66 25.26 -43.54
C GLY A 42 34.74 24.54 -44.88
N ASP A 43 33.77 23.67 -45.13
CA ASP A 43 33.14 23.59 -46.45
C ASP A 43 31.75 22.96 -46.35
N ASN A 44 30.86 23.61 -47.08
CA ASN A 44 29.49 23.22 -47.38
C ASN A 44 29.42 21.83 -48.02
N LEU A 45 28.42 21.05 -47.65
CA LEU A 45 27.73 20.19 -48.61
C LEU A 45 26.24 20.14 -48.32
N THR A 46 25.52 20.60 -49.33
CA THR A 46 24.08 20.70 -49.51
C THR A 46 23.43 19.36 -49.83
N ASP A 47 22.11 19.34 -49.59
CA ASP A 47 21.07 18.51 -50.21
C ASP A 47 20.99 17.02 -49.84
N THR A 48 19.91 16.64 -49.15
CA THR A 48 18.65 16.24 -49.85
C THR A 48 17.51 15.89 -48.87
N THR A 49 16.29 16.31 -49.26
CA THR A 49 14.94 15.78 -48.91
C THR A 49 14.47 15.91 -47.46
N ALA A 50 13.61 16.87 -47.07
CA ALA A 50 12.23 17.18 -47.44
C ALA A 50 11.15 16.22 -46.88
N ALA A 51 10.18 16.85 -46.19
CA ALA A 51 8.80 16.43 -45.87
C ALA A 51 8.55 15.57 -44.62
N ALA A 52 8.15 16.23 -43.51
CA ALA A 52 6.77 16.18 -43.00
C ALA A 52 6.63 17.10 -41.76
N GLN A 53 6.21 18.34 -41.98
CA GLN A 53 5.62 19.21 -40.97
C GLN A 53 4.11 19.01 -40.99
N THR A 54 3.47 18.79 -39.84
CA THR A 54 2.11 19.24 -39.54
C THR A 54 1.96 19.41 -38.02
N GLU A 55 1.94 20.68 -37.60
CA GLU A 55 1.16 21.29 -36.51
C GLU A 55 1.36 20.79 -35.06
N MET A 56 2.26 21.48 -34.34
CA MET A 56 2.05 21.78 -32.92
C MET A 56 1.93 23.30 -32.78
N GLY A 57 0.75 23.74 -32.33
CA GLY A 57 0.43 25.14 -32.11
C GLY A 57 1.06 25.68 -30.83
N ASP A 58 1.63 26.87 -30.97
CA ASP A 58 2.21 27.72 -29.94
C ASP A 58 1.28 27.95 -28.74
N ARG A 59 1.85 27.95 -27.53
CA ARG A 59 1.45 28.88 -26.47
C ARG A 59 2.64 29.20 -25.57
N GLU A 60 2.80 30.50 -25.37
CA GLU A 60 3.96 31.25 -24.90
C GLU A 60 4.42 30.88 -23.47
N MET A 61 5.74 30.86 -23.30
CA MET A 61 6.42 30.93 -22.00
C MET A 61 6.46 32.38 -21.53
N GLY A 62 5.76 32.65 -20.43
CA GLY A 62 5.85 33.91 -19.68
C GLY A 62 6.60 33.69 -18.37
N ASP A 63 7.81 34.24 -18.30
CA ASP A 63 8.63 34.42 -17.11
C ASP A 63 7.95 35.36 -16.09
N ARG A 64 7.83 34.94 -14.82
CA ARG A 64 7.65 35.85 -13.67
C ARG A 64 8.30 35.28 -12.41
N THR A 65 9.45 35.85 -12.08
CA THR A 65 9.99 35.97 -10.72
C THR A 65 9.08 36.84 -9.84
N GLY A 66 8.86 36.47 -8.57
CA GLY A 66 8.51 37.44 -7.51
C GLY A 66 7.41 37.05 -6.52
N THR A 67 7.87 36.73 -5.30
CA THR A 67 7.31 37.10 -3.97
C THR A 67 5.96 36.58 -3.48
N SER A 68 6.02 36.12 -2.23
CA SER A 68 4.97 35.79 -1.25
C SER A 68 3.69 36.61 -1.33
N ASP A 69 2.55 35.92 -1.38
CA ASP A 69 1.36 36.15 -0.54
C ASP A 69 0.38 34.97 -0.75
N GLY A 70 -0.23 34.48 0.33
CA GLY A 70 -1.16 33.33 0.30
C GLY A 70 -2.46 33.65 -0.44
N PRO A 71 -3.19 32.65 -0.97
CA PRO A 71 -4.40 32.93 -1.73
C PRO A 71 -5.55 33.26 -0.77
N GLU A 72 -5.93 34.53 -0.78
CA GLU A 72 -7.21 35.06 -0.32
C GLU A 72 -8.35 34.40 -1.12
N MET A 73 -9.22 33.64 -0.45
CA MET A 73 -10.37 32.99 -1.09
C MET A 73 -11.39 34.05 -1.49
N LYS A 74 -11.52 34.28 -2.80
CA LYS A 74 -12.59 35.09 -3.38
C LYS A 74 -13.89 34.28 -3.43
N ASP A 75 -14.90 34.76 -2.72
CA ASP A 75 -16.29 34.37 -2.91
C ASP A 75 -16.75 34.71 -4.34
N GLY A 76 -17.14 33.71 -5.12
CA GLY A 76 -17.84 33.92 -6.39
C GLY A 76 -17.65 32.85 -7.47
N ASP A 77 -18.31 31.70 -7.32
CA ASP A 77 -18.97 31.03 -8.45
C ASP A 77 -20.23 30.30 -7.95
N ALA A 78 -21.34 31.01 -8.03
CA ALA A 78 -22.67 30.43 -7.83
C ALA A 78 -23.17 29.91 -9.17
N GLY A 79 -23.33 28.59 -9.32
CA GLY A 79 -24.19 28.06 -10.37
C GLY A 79 -23.84 26.74 -11.05
N LYS A 80 -22.78 26.01 -10.68
CA LYS A 80 -22.71 24.60 -11.05
C LYS A 80 -23.47 23.77 -10.02
N ALA A 81 -24.56 23.16 -10.45
CA ALA A 81 -25.26 22.17 -9.64
C ALA A 81 -24.24 21.09 -9.23
N VAL A 82 -23.99 20.98 -7.92
CA VAL A 82 -23.17 19.89 -7.37
C VAL A 82 -23.83 18.59 -7.85
N PRO A 83 -23.11 17.69 -8.54
CA PRO A 83 -23.69 16.43 -8.96
C PRO A 83 -24.26 15.71 -7.73
N PRO A 84 -25.36 14.93 -7.87
CA PRO A 84 -25.87 14.19 -6.74
C PRO A 84 -24.79 13.23 -6.25
N LEU A 85 -24.59 13.12 -4.92
CA LEU A 85 -23.58 12.24 -4.30
C LEU A 85 -23.57 10.87 -5.00
N PRO A 86 -22.46 10.17 -5.19
CA PRO A 86 -22.54 8.83 -5.74
C PRO A 86 -23.20 7.88 -4.73
N PHE A 87 -23.90 6.86 -5.22
CA PHE A 87 -24.41 5.78 -4.37
C PHE A 87 -23.22 4.92 -3.88
N PRO A 88 -23.15 4.50 -2.60
CA PRO A 88 -24.19 4.51 -1.56
C PRO A 88 -24.23 5.74 -0.65
N LEU A 89 -23.38 6.76 -0.85
CA LEU A 89 -23.35 7.92 0.05
C LEU A 89 -24.69 8.67 0.07
N GLN A 90 -25.46 8.71 -1.03
CA GLN A 90 -26.83 9.26 -1.03
C GLN A 90 -27.73 8.57 0.01
N ALA A 91 -27.77 7.23 0.01
CA ALA A 91 -28.61 6.45 0.91
C ALA A 91 -28.12 6.54 2.36
N LEU A 92 -26.81 6.70 2.55
CA LEU A 92 -26.23 6.83 3.88
C LEU A 92 -26.50 8.21 4.48
N VAL A 93 -26.29 9.29 3.71
CA VAL A 93 -26.55 10.68 4.12
C VAL A 93 -28.04 10.91 4.40
N ALA A 94 -28.93 10.33 3.58
CA ALA A 94 -30.37 10.36 3.84
C ALA A 94 -30.78 9.63 5.15
N GLY A 95 -29.92 8.76 5.68
CA GLY A 95 -30.12 8.06 6.95
C GLY A 95 -29.31 8.63 8.13
N MET A 96 -28.61 9.76 7.95
CA MET A 96 -27.79 10.38 9.01
C MET A 96 -28.59 11.24 10.01
N ASP A 97 -29.87 11.47 9.76
CA ASP A 97 -30.75 12.21 10.69
C ASP A 97 -31.26 11.37 11.87
N SER A 98 -30.99 10.07 11.87
CA SER A 98 -31.21 9.20 13.02
C SER A 98 -29.87 8.73 13.56
N ASP A 99 -29.47 9.24 14.72
CA ASP A 99 -28.29 8.81 15.46
C ASP A 99 -28.62 7.48 16.20
N PRO A 100 -28.18 6.30 15.72
CA PRO A 100 -28.54 5.03 16.34
C PRO A 100 -27.77 4.77 17.65
N ASP A 101 -26.75 5.58 17.95
CA ASP A 101 -26.01 5.50 19.22
C ASP A 101 -26.81 6.08 20.41
N THR A 102 -27.94 6.75 20.16
CA THR A 102 -28.81 7.30 21.22
C THR A 102 -29.92 6.36 21.71
N GLU A 103 -30.24 5.26 21.02
CA GLU A 103 -31.41 4.42 21.35
C GLU A 103 -31.09 3.00 21.88
N LYS A 104 -29.84 2.68 22.23
CA LYS A 104 -29.48 1.37 22.81
C LYS A 104 -28.70 1.43 24.13
N ASP A 105 -28.93 2.45 24.96
CA ASP A 105 -28.41 2.49 26.35
C ASP A 105 -29.51 2.41 27.43
N GLY A 106 -30.72 1.98 27.05
CA GLY A 106 -31.86 1.77 27.95
C GLY A 106 -31.88 0.39 28.65
N GLY A 107 -30.74 -0.28 28.81
CA GLY A 107 -30.71 -1.66 29.33
C GLY A 107 -29.41 -2.01 30.04
N THR A 108 -29.35 -1.74 31.34
CA THR A 108 -28.29 -2.20 32.28
C THR A 108 -26.86 -1.84 31.87
N ALA A 109 -26.51 -0.57 32.05
CA ALA A 109 -25.13 -0.09 32.01
C ALA A 109 -24.27 -0.79 33.08
N SER A 110 -23.69 -1.94 32.72
CA SER A 110 -22.51 -2.45 33.39
C SER A 110 -21.34 -1.56 32.98
N ALA A 111 -20.74 -0.87 33.95
CA ALA A 111 -19.53 -0.05 33.84
C ALA A 111 -18.33 -0.84 33.27
N ARG A 112 -18.34 -1.16 31.98
CA ARG A 112 -17.15 -1.54 31.22
C ARG A 112 -16.45 -0.24 30.86
N GLY A 113 -15.34 0.05 31.53
CA GLY A 113 -14.52 1.23 31.24
C GLY A 113 -14.27 1.38 29.74
N LYS A 114 -14.50 2.58 29.21
CA LYS A 114 -14.23 2.90 27.79
C LYS A 114 -12.80 2.47 27.48
N LYS A 115 -12.62 1.59 26.49
CA LYS A 115 -11.28 1.17 26.05
C LYS A 115 -10.52 2.43 25.62
N LYS A 116 -9.31 2.63 26.16
CA LYS A 116 -8.42 3.71 25.73
C LYS A 116 -8.07 3.48 24.25
N LYS A 117 -8.40 4.44 23.40
CA LYS A 117 -8.03 4.40 21.98
C LYS A 117 -6.56 4.75 21.81
N ARG A 118 -5.95 4.22 20.75
CA ARG A 118 -4.60 4.59 20.32
C ARG A 118 -4.67 5.94 19.61
N LYS A 119 -3.68 6.80 19.84
CA LYS A 119 -3.62 8.13 19.26
C LYS A 119 -2.49 8.18 18.25
N TYR A 120 -2.76 8.80 17.10
CA TYR A 120 -1.81 8.99 16.02
C TYR A 120 -1.96 10.40 15.46
N ARG A 121 -0.90 10.98 14.92
CA ARG A 121 -0.98 12.26 14.23
C ARG A 121 -1.73 12.11 12.91
N ALA A 122 -1.31 11.13 12.12
CA ALA A 122 -1.91 10.81 10.83
C ALA A 122 -2.11 9.30 10.67
N VAL A 123 -3.17 8.95 9.94
CA VAL A 123 -3.51 7.57 9.56
C VAL A 123 -3.80 7.56 8.07
N PHE A 124 -3.27 6.58 7.36
CA PHE A 124 -3.47 6.35 5.93
C PHE A 124 -4.04 4.95 5.74
N VAL A 125 -5.14 4.87 4.98
CA VAL A 125 -5.82 3.62 4.63
C VAL A 125 -6.29 3.68 3.17
N SER A 126 -5.98 2.64 2.40
CA SER A 126 -6.43 2.41 1.02
C SER A 126 -7.12 1.06 0.88
N ASP A 127 -7.61 0.76 -0.33
CA ASP A 127 -7.91 -0.59 -0.81
C ASP A 127 -8.80 -1.38 0.15
N THR A 128 -9.80 -0.69 0.70
CA THR A 128 -10.76 -1.33 1.61
C THR A 128 -11.83 -2.10 0.86
N HIS A 129 -12.08 -1.72 -0.40
CA HIS A 129 -12.97 -2.40 -1.33
C HIS A 129 -14.37 -2.67 -0.73
N LEU A 130 -14.92 -1.70 0.01
CA LEU A 130 -16.25 -1.78 0.59
C LEU A 130 -17.27 -2.02 -0.52
N GLY A 131 -18.10 -3.04 -0.38
CA GLY A 131 -18.99 -3.50 -1.44
C GLY A 131 -18.59 -4.86 -2.02
N THR A 132 -17.41 -5.38 -1.66
CA THR A 132 -16.99 -6.75 -1.98
C THR A 132 -17.21 -7.69 -0.81
N ARG A 133 -17.35 -8.99 -1.09
CA ARG A 133 -17.38 -10.04 -0.05
C ARG A 133 -16.00 -10.36 0.53
N ALA A 134 -14.94 -9.92 -0.14
CA ALA A 134 -13.56 -10.18 0.27
C ALA A 134 -13.08 -9.16 1.30
N ALA A 135 -13.63 -7.93 1.27
CA ALA A 135 -13.34 -6.88 2.23
C ALA A 135 -13.57 -7.35 3.68
N ARG A 136 -12.57 -7.13 4.53
CA ARG A 136 -12.57 -7.43 5.96
C ARG A 136 -13.11 -6.25 6.75
N VAL A 137 -14.36 -5.89 6.45
CA VAL A 137 -15.04 -4.69 6.98
C VAL A 137 -15.17 -4.71 8.50
N ASP A 138 -15.28 -5.90 9.10
CA ASP A 138 -15.31 -6.09 10.55
C ASP A 138 -13.99 -5.66 11.21
N LEU A 139 -12.86 -6.00 10.60
CA LEU A 139 -11.52 -5.60 11.05
C LEU A 139 -11.32 -4.10 10.85
N PHE A 140 -11.71 -3.56 9.69
CA PHE A 140 -11.62 -2.14 9.40
C PHE A 140 -12.45 -1.29 10.37
N LEU A 141 -13.68 -1.70 10.64
CA LEU A 141 -14.55 -1.04 11.61
C LEU A 141 -13.98 -1.11 13.03
N ASP A 142 -13.40 -2.24 13.44
CA ASP A 142 -12.74 -2.34 14.75
C ASP A 142 -11.51 -1.42 14.84
N PHE A 143 -10.74 -1.30 13.77
CA PHE A 143 -9.62 -0.35 13.67
C PHE A 143 -10.08 1.09 13.85
N LEU A 144 -11.03 1.55 13.03
CA LEU A 144 -11.57 2.90 13.14
C LEU A 144 -12.15 3.21 14.53
N LYS A 145 -12.72 2.21 15.22
CA LYS A 145 -13.21 2.35 16.60
C LYS A 145 -12.09 2.39 17.65
N SER A 146 -10.93 1.83 17.35
CA SER A 146 -9.80 1.68 18.25
C SER A 146 -8.78 2.82 18.18
N VAL A 147 -8.87 3.68 17.17
CA VAL A 147 -7.94 4.80 16.94
C VAL A 147 -8.60 6.17 17.04
N GLU A 148 -7.78 7.18 17.38
CA GLU A 148 -8.05 8.61 17.23
C GLU A 148 -6.88 9.22 16.48
N CYS A 149 -7.15 10.10 15.53
CA CYS A 149 -6.12 10.79 14.79
C CYS A 149 -6.51 12.22 14.44
N GLU A 150 -5.51 13.06 14.22
CA GLU A 150 -5.71 14.44 13.76
C GLU A 150 -6.07 14.45 12.27
N GLN A 151 -5.42 13.58 11.49
CA GLN A 151 -5.62 13.45 10.04
C GLN A 151 -5.89 11.98 9.67
N LEU A 152 -6.89 11.76 8.82
CA LEU A 152 -7.20 10.47 8.21
C LEU A 152 -7.21 10.65 6.70
N TYR A 153 -6.28 9.99 6.02
CA TYR A 153 -6.21 9.90 4.57
C TYR A 153 -6.80 8.58 4.11
N LEU A 154 -7.77 8.67 3.21
CA LEU A 154 -8.40 7.56 2.53
C LEU A 154 -7.83 7.52 1.10
N VAL A 155 -6.87 6.64 0.86
CA VAL A 155 -5.90 6.70 -0.27
C VAL A 155 -6.34 5.79 -1.42
N GLY A 156 -7.59 5.99 -1.86
CA GLY A 156 -8.18 5.29 -3.01
C GLY A 156 -8.77 3.92 -2.67
N ASP A 157 -9.64 3.46 -3.56
CA ASP A 157 -10.29 2.15 -3.53
C ASP A 157 -10.97 1.83 -2.20
N ILE A 158 -11.59 2.84 -1.60
CA ILE A 158 -12.35 2.65 -0.35
C ILE A 158 -13.67 1.94 -0.65
N ILE A 159 -14.32 2.28 -1.76
CA ILE A 159 -15.60 1.67 -2.17
C ILE A 159 -15.41 0.99 -3.52
N ASP A 160 -15.73 -0.30 -3.64
CA ASP A 160 -15.64 -0.99 -4.92
C ASP A 160 -16.88 -0.72 -5.78
N GLY A 161 -16.88 0.40 -6.49
CA GLY A 161 -17.95 0.81 -7.39
C GLY A 161 -18.16 -0.16 -8.56
N TRP A 162 -17.08 -0.77 -9.07
CA TRP A 162 -17.15 -1.76 -10.14
C TRP A 162 -17.91 -3.01 -9.71
N ARG A 163 -17.59 -3.54 -8.51
CA ARG A 163 -18.26 -4.72 -7.99
C ARG A 163 -19.71 -4.43 -7.63
N LEU A 164 -19.99 -3.29 -7.02
CA LEU A 164 -21.36 -2.89 -6.67
C LEU A 164 -22.27 -2.77 -7.90
N LYS A 165 -21.74 -2.24 -9.02
CA LYS A 165 -22.46 -2.20 -10.31
C LYS A 165 -22.79 -3.61 -10.83
N LYS A 166 -21.90 -4.59 -10.63
CA LYS A 166 -22.07 -5.96 -11.12
C LYS A 166 -22.94 -6.83 -10.20
N SER A 167 -22.74 -6.76 -8.90
CA SER A 167 -23.45 -7.54 -7.90
C SER A 167 -23.43 -6.80 -6.56
N TRP A 168 -24.59 -6.32 -6.16
CA TRP A 168 -24.76 -5.61 -4.91
C TRP A 168 -24.45 -6.51 -3.70
N TYR A 169 -23.49 -6.09 -2.90
CA TYR A 169 -23.20 -6.67 -1.58
C TYR A 169 -22.90 -5.52 -0.62
N TRP A 170 -23.82 -5.25 0.30
CA TRP A 170 -23.67 -4.18 1.27
C TRP A 170 -24.49 -4.53 2.51
N ASP A 171 -23.81 -4.73 3.63
CA ASP A 171 -24.46 -5.09 4.90
C ASP A 171 -24.40 -3.93 5.90
N THR A 172 -24.86 -4.19 7.13
CA THR A 172 -24.86 -3.17 8.19
C THR A 172 -23.44 -2.73 8.59
N THR A 173 -22.46 -3.63 8.51
CA THR A 173 -21.06 -3.35 8.90
C THR A 173 -20.43 -2.33 7.95
N HIS A 174 -20.79 -2.36 6.66
CA HIS A 174 -20.37 -1.36 5.68
C HIS A 174 -20.89 0.04 6.05
N ASN A 175 -22.18 0.13 6.38
CA ASN A 175 -22.78 1.38 6.84
C ASN A 175 -22.09 1.90 8.11
N ASP A 176 -21.79 1.00 9.05
CA ASP A 176 -21.14 1.37 10.30
C ASP A 176 -19.70 1.86 10.11
N ALA A 177 -18.96 1.31 9.14
CA ALA A 177 -17.63 1.79 8.75
C ALA A 177 -17.69 3.22 8.21
N ILE A 178 -18.55 3.48 7.22
CA ILE A 178 -18.67 4.83 6.67
C ILE A 178 -19.18 5.82 7.73
N ARG A 179 -20.21 5.46 8.51
CA ARG A 179 -20.69 6.32 9.62
C ARG A 179 -19.58 6.61 10.63
N ARG A 180 -18.71 5.63 10.91
CA ARG A 180 -17.59 5.83 11.82
C ARG A 180 -16.60 6.86 11.28
N VAL A 181 -16.28 6.83 9.99
CA VAL A 181 -15.45 7.85 9.32
C VAL A 181 -16.10 9.23 9.41
N LEU A 182 -17.37 9.34 9.04
CA LEU A 182 -18.11 10.61 9.09
C LEU A 182 -18.20 11.16 10.53
N LYS A 183 -18.33 10.26 11.51
CA LYS A 183 -18.25 10.63 12.94
C LYS A 183 -16.87 11.16 13.31
N MET A 184 -15.77 10.59 12.79
CA MET A 184 -14.41 11.12 13.01
C MET A 184 -14.30 12.55 12.48
N ALA A 185 -14.75 12.78 11.24
CA ALA A 185 -14.79 14.10 10.63
C ALA A 185 -15.56 15.11 11.50
N LYS A 186 -16.78 14.75 11.92
CA LYS A 186 -17.62 15.57 12.80
C LYS A 186 -16.99 15.85 14.16
N THR A 187 -16.14 14.96 14.66
CA THR A 187 -15.44 15.12 15.96
C THR A 187 -14.08 15.80 15.85
N GLY A 188 -13.70 16.32 14.68
CA GLY A 188 -12.51 17.15 14.50
C GLY A 188 -11.32 16.49 13.80
N THR A 189 -11.42 15.22 13.40
CA THR A 189 -10.41 14.61 12.52
C THR A 189 -10.53 15.23 11.13
N LYS A 190 -9.42 15.70 10.54
CA LYS A 190 -9.38 16.11 9.14
C LYS A 190 -9.39 14.86 8.27
N VAL A 191 -10.47 14.64 7.51
CA VAL A 191 -10.57 13.49 6.61
C VAL A 191 -10.33 13.95 5.18
N VAL A 192 -9.34 13.35 4.53
CA VAL A 192 -8.99 13.57 3.12
C VAL A 192 -9.29 12.29 2.36
N TYR A 193 -10.01 12.40 1.26
CA TYR A 193 -10.36 11.29 0.39
C TYR A 193 -9.71 11.50 -0.97
N ILE A 194 -8.88 10.55 -1.36
CA ILE A 194 -8.24 10.47 -2.67
C ILE A 194 -8.92 9.32 -3.41
N PRO A 195 -9.59 9.54 -4.56
CA PRO A 195 -10.16 8.46 -5.35
C PRO A 195 -9.08 7.60 -6.01
N GLY A 196 -9.31 6.30 -6.05
CA GLY A 196 -8.59 5.31 -6.86
C GLY A 196 -9.32 4.97 -8.15
N ASN A 197 -9.09 3.77 -8.68
CA ASN A 197 -9.70 3.30 -9.93
C ASN A 197 -11.04 2.59 -9.72
N HIS A 198 -11.25 1.90 -8.59
CA HIS A 198 -12.53 1.23 -8.31
C HIS A 198 -13.64 2.21 -7.90
N ASP A 199 -13.25 3.39 -7.43
CA ASP A 199 -14.12 4.45 -6.96
C ASP A 199 -13.99 5.72 -7.81
N GLU A 200 -13.61 5.57 -9.09
CA GLU A 200 -13.41 6.62 -10.09
C GLU A 200 -14.54 7.67 -10.16
N GLY A 201 -15.78 7.28 -9.85
CA GLY A 201 -16.93 8.18 -9.81
C GLY A 201 -16.81 9.28 -8.75
N PHE A 202 -15.89 9.16 -7.78
CA PHE A 202 -15.56 10.21 -6.83
C PHE A 202 -14.64 11.29 -7.40
N ARG A 203 -13.97 11.04 -8.53
CA ARG A 203 -13.06 12.01 -9.15
C ARG A 203 -13.77 13.29 -9.58
N ASP A 204 -15.03 13.16 -10.03
CA ASP A 204 -15.90 14.29 -10.39
C ASP A 204 -16.23 15.22 -9.21
N PHE A 205 -15.93 14.78 -7.97
CA PHE A 205 -16.20 15.52 -6.74
C PHE A 205 -14.92 16.05 -6.08
N THR A 206 -13.76 15.88 -6.71
CA THR A 206 -12.52 16.50 -6.22
C THR A 206 -12.63 18.02 -6.19
N GLY A 207 -12.04 18.65 -5.17
CA GLY A 207 -12.20 20.08 -4.87
C GLY A 207 -13.43 20.40 -3.99
N HIS A 208 -14.28 19.42 -3.69
CA HIS A 208 -15.42 19.60 -2.80
C HIS A 208 -15.18 19.03 -1.40
N ASN A 209 -15.87 19.61 -0.41
CA ASN A 209 -15.99 19.04 0.93
C ASN A 209 -17.40 18.45 1.11
N MET A 210 -17.46 17.18 1.53
CA MET A 210 -18.69 16.44 1.73
C MET A 210 -18.77 15.92 3.15
N ALA A 211 -19.68 16.49 3.95
CA ALA A 211 -19.89 16.08 5.34
C ALA A 211 -18.59 16.04 6.18
N GLY A 212 -17.68 17.00 5.95
CA GLY A 212 -16.39 17.07 6.64
C GLY A 212 -15.27 16.25 6.01
N VAL A 213 -15.52 15.56 4.89
CA VAL A 213 -14.53 14.83 4.09
C VAL A 213 -14.11 15.68 2.90
N THR A 214 -12.83 15.99 2.79
CA THR A 214 -12.28 16.77 1.67
C THR A 214 -11.85 15.83 0.56
N MET A 215 -12.42 15.99 -0.63
CA MET A 215 -12.07 15.17 -1.79
C MET A 215 -11.00 15.85 -2.64
N VAL A 216 -9.91 15.17 -2.94
CA VAL A 216 -8.77 15.68 -3.71
C VAL A 216 -8.22 14.60 -4.63
N MET A 217 -7.55 14.97 -5.72
CA MET A 217 -6.91 14.00 -6.62
C MET A 217 -5.63 13.43 -6.02
N ASP A 218 -4.86 14.27 -5.36
CA ASP A 218 -3.68 13.95 -4.58
C ASP A 218 -3.53 14.96 -3.45
N ALA A 219 -2.57 14.74 -2.53
CA ALA A 219 -2.29 15.68 -1.46
C ALA A 219 -0.78 15.77 -1.16
N ILE A 220 -0.36 16.91 -0.60
CA ILE A 220 0.95 17.01 0.07
C ILE A 220 0.71 16.93 1.57
N PHE A 221 1.27 15.91 2.18
CA PHE A 221 1.29 15.72 3.62
C PHE A 221 2.62 16.16 4.20
N GLU A 222 2.60 17.00 5.23
CA GLU A 222 3.80 17.38 5.99
C GLU A 222 3.87 16.56 7.28
N SER A 223 4.95 15.81 7.48
CA SER A 223 5.20 15.01 8.68
C SER A 223 5.48 15.89 9.90
N ALA A 224 5.45 15.31 11.10
CA ALA A 224 5.89 15.99 12.32
C ALA A 224 7.37 16.40 12.27
N THR A 225 8.16 15.72 11.43
CA THR A 225 9.57 16.04 11.18
C THR A 225 9.78 17.12 10.11
N GLY A 226 8.71 17.65 9.51
CA GLY A 226 8.77 18.69 8.47
C GLY A 226 9.07 18.17 7.06
N LYS A 227 9.14 16.84 6.87
CA LYS A 227 9.27 16.23 5.55
C LYS A 227 7.95 16.27 4.80
N LYS A 228 8.00 16.43 3.49
CA LYS A 228 6.84 16.46 2.61
C LYS A 228 6.67 15.12 1.90
N TYR A 229 5.46 14.59 1.97
CA TYR A 229 5.07 13.35 1.32
C TYR A 229 3.96 13.63 0.31
N TRP A 230 4.14 13.14 -0.91
CA TRP A 230 3.07 13.13 -1.89
C TRP A 230 2.14 11.94 -1.64
N VAL A 231 0.85 12.19 -1.48
CA VAL A 231 -0.16 11.17 -1.20
C VAL A 231 -1.05 11.01 -2.42
N LEU A 232 -1.12 9.80 -2.97
CA LEU A 232 -1.92 9.44 -4.14
C LEU A 232 -2.35 7.98 -4.06
N HIS A 233 -3.36 7.57 -4.82
CA HIS A 233 -3.71 6.15 -4.90
C HIS A 233 -2.63 5.32 -5.62
N GLY A 234 -2.32 5.67 -6.87
CA GLY A 234 -1.22 5.07 -7.65
C GLY A 234 -1.63 4.53 -9.02
N ASP A 235 -2.91 4.28 -9.27
CA ASP A 235 -3.43 3.71 -10.52
C ASP A 235 -3.03 4.48 -11.79
N GLU A 236 -2.74 5.77 -11.68
CA GLU A 236 -2.21 6.61 -12.78
C GLU A 236 -0.91 6.05 -13.37
N PHE A 237 -0.13 5.32 -12.58
CA PHE A 237 1.15 4.72 -12.98
C PHE A 237 0.99 3.35 -13.65
N ASP A 238 -0.22 2.77 -13.66
CA ASP A 238 -0.47 1.54 -14.40
C ASP A 238 -0.06 1.71 -15.86
N GLY A 239 -0.43 2.85 -16.47
CA GLY A 239 -0.09 3.21 -17.86
C GLY A 239 1.43 3.27 -18.13
N VAL A 240 2.23 3.68 -17.15
CA VAL A 240 3.70 3.72 -17.25
C VAL A 240 4.27 2.30 -17.18
N VAL A 241 3.73 1.47 -16.29
CA VAL A 241 4.05 0.03 -16.24
C VAL A 241 3.53 -0.70 -17.49
N LEU A 242 2.46 -0.20 -18.13
CA LEU A 242 1.93 -0.75 -19.38
C LEU A 242 2.89 -0.58 -20.56
N TYR A 243 3.78 0.42 -20.58
CA TYR A 243 4.84 0.48 -21.60
C TYR A 243 5.90 -0.62 -21.43
N ALA A 244 5.99 -1.25 -20.26
CA ALA A 244 6.75 -2.49 -20.08
C ALA A 244 5.99 -3.75 -20.58
N LYS A 245 4.72 -3.63 -21.00
CA LYS A 245 3.93 -4.78 -21.48
C LYS A 245 4.55 -5.46 -22.68
N TRP A 246 5.16 -4.75 -23.64
CA TRP A 246 5.80 -5.41 -24.78
C TRP A 246 6.97 -6.29 -24.33
N LEU A 247 7.71 -5.87 -23.29
CA LEU A 247 8.75 -6.68 -22.64
C LEU A 247 8.14 -7.92 -21.97
N ALA A 248 7.01 -7.74 -21.26
CA ALA A 248 6.28 -8.84 -20.65
C ALA A 248 5.67 -9.81 -21.68
N TYR A 249 5.19 -9.33 -22.83
CA TYR A 249 4.68 -10.14 -23.94
C TYR A 249 5.79 -10.94 -24.63
N VAL A 250 6.96 -10.33 -24.84
CA VAL A 250 8.15 -11.03 -25.34
C VAL A 250 8.60 -12.10 -24.35
N GLY A 251 8.58 -11.79 -23.05
CA GLY A 251 8.86 -12.74 -21.97
C GLY A 251 7.86 -13.91 -21.91
N ASP A 252 6.56 -13.63 -22.02
CA ASP A 252 5.49 -14.63 -21.99
C ASP A 252 5.50 -15.52 -23.24
N TRP A 253 5.81 -14.96 -24.42
CA TRP A 253 6.01 -15.73 -25.65
C TRP A 253 7.25 -16.63 -25.57
N ALA A 254 8.38 -16.12 -25.06
CA ALA A 254 9.58 -16.92 -24.84
C ALA A 254 9.32 -18.04 -23.81
N TYR A 255 8.56 -17.75 -22.76
CA TYR A 255 8.20 -18.69 -21.69
C TYR A 255 7.23 -19.79 -22.15
N THR A 256 6.15 -19.45 -22.85
CA THR A 256 5.23 -20.44 -23.44
C THR A 256 5.93 -21.33 -24.46
N THR A 257 6.89 -20.78 -25.20
CA THR A 257 7.78 -21.54 -26.09
C THR A 257 8.70 -22.48 -25.31
N LEU A 258 9.35 -22.00 -24.24
CA LEU A 258 10.14 -22.82 -23.31
C LEU A 258 9.34 -23.93 -22.64
N LEU A 259 8.07 -23.70 -22.28
CA LEU A 259 7.19 -24.71 -21.71
C LEU A 259 6.80 -25.78 -22.72
N LYS A 260 6.55 -25.42 -23.98
CA LYS A 260 6.32 -26.38 -25.07
C LYS A 260 7.57 -27.22 -25.32
N ILE A 261 8.75 -26.59 -25.32
CA ILE A 261 10.05 -27.28 -25.42
C ILE A 261 10.27 -28.21 -24.21
N ASN A 262 9.99 -27.76 -22.99
CA ASN A 262 10.11 -28.55 -21.76
C ASN A 262 9.11 -29.73 -21.72
N THR A 263 7.93 -29.56 -22.30
CA THR A 263 6.92 -30.63 -22.42
C THR A 263 7.37 -31.67 -23.44
N GLY A 264 7.90 -31.24 -24.59
CA GLY A 264 8.52 -32.12 -25.59
C GLY A 264 9.75 -32.85 -25.05
N PHE A 265 10.60 -32.14 -24.32
CA PHE A 265 11.80 -32.68 -23.67
C PHE A 265 11.46 -33.72 -22.59
N ASN A 266 10.45 -33.45 -21.75
CA ASN A 266 9.95 -34.43 -20.76
C ASN A 266 9.20 -35.61 -21.39
N TRP A 267 8.63 -35.45 -22.59
CA TRP A 267 8.08 -36.56 -23.37
C TRP A 267 9.19 -37.47 -23.92
N VAL A 268 10.27 -36.90 -24.45
CA VAL A 268 11.46 -37.65 -24.88
C VAL A 268 12.16 -38.33 -23.70
N ARG A 269 12.36 -37.64 -22.57
CA ARG A 269 12.92 -38.22 -21.33
C ARG A 269 12.12 -39.42 -20.83
N ARG A 270 10.78 -39.32 -20.84
CA ARG A 270 9.90 -40.44 -20.45
C ARG A 270 10.03 -41.63 -21.40
N LYS A 271 10.22 -41.37 -22.70
CA LYS A 271 10.48 -42.42 -23.71
C LYS A 271 11.88 -43.05 -23.58
N MET A 272 12.82 -42.36 -22.94
CA MET A 272 14.19 -42.83 -22.63
C MET A 272 14.36 -43.35 -21.18
N GLY A 273 13.28 -43.48 -20.40
CA GLY A 273 13.30 -44.11 -19.07
C GLY A 273 13.63 -43.20 -17.87
N TYR A 274 13.65 -41.88 -18.03
CA TYR A 274 13.94 -40.93 -16.93
C TYR A 274 12.67 -40.29 -16.32
N SER A 275 12.72 -39.93 -15.02
CA SER A 275 11.58 -39.43 -14.22
C SER A 275 11.14 -37.97 -14.51
N TYR A 276 9.93 -37.60 -14.04
CA TYR A 276 9.18 -36.34 -14.26
C TYR A 276 9.77 -35.08 -13.57
N TRP A 277 9.41 -33.87 -14.05
CA TRP A 277 9.84 -32.55 -13.52
C TRP A 277 8.66 -31.59 -13.24
N SER A 278 8.75 -30.75 -12.20
CA SER A 278 7.60 -30.28 -11.39
C SER A 278 7.12 -28.82 -11.52
N LEU A 279 5.83 -28.64 -11.18
CA LEU A 279 5.00 -27.43 -11.05
C LEU A 279 5.57 -26.31 -10.12
N SER A 280 6.61 -26.58 -9.34
CA SER A 280 7.31 -25.61 -8.51
C SER A 280 8.13 -24.59 -9.31
N ALA A 281 8.48 -24.88 -10.57
CA ALA A 281 9.00 -23.88 -11.50
C ALA A 281 7.90 -22.93 -12.02
N TYR A 282 6.66 -23.41 -12.14
CA TYR A 282 5.51 -22.62 -12.62
C TYR A 282 5.07 -21.55 -11.61
N LEU A 283 5.09 -21.85 -10.31
CA LEU A 283 4.88 -20.84 -9.26
C LEU A 283 5.99 -19.77 -9.24
N LYS A 284 7.22 -20.13 -9.62
CA LYS A 284 8.40 -19.25 -9.57
C LYS A 284 8.30 -18.09 -10.57
N HIS A 285 7.58 -18.26 -11.68
CA HIS A 285 7.41 -17.22 -12.70
C HIS A 285 6.27 -16.24 -12.40
N LYS A 286 5.15 -16.70 -11.85
CA LYS A 286 4.08 -15.79 -11.39
C LYS A 286 4.57 -14.87 -10.27
N VAL A 287 5.38 -15.41 -9.37
CA VAL A 287 6.03 -14.60 -8.31
C VAL A 287 7.02 -13.60 -8.92
N LYS A 288 7.83 -14.01 -9.91
CA LYS A 288 8.76 -13.08 -10.59
C LYS A 288 8.05 -11.93 -11.31
N ASN A 289 7.02 -12.23 -12.09
CA ASN A 289 6.31 -11.19 -12.84
C ASN A 289 5.55 -10.22 -11.90
N ALA A 290 5.01 -10.72 -10.79
CA ALA A 290 4.39 -9.87 -9.78
C ALA A 290 5.42 -8.97 -9.08
N VAL A 291 6.59 -9.53 -8.72
CA VAL A 291 7.70 -8.78 -8.11
C VAL A 291 8.28 -7.74 -9.07
N GLU A 292 8.43 -8.07 -10.36
CA GLU A 292 8.88 -7.12 -11.38
C GLU A 292 7.84 -6.00 -11.59
N PHE A 293 6.55 -6.34 -11.66
CA PHE A 293 5.47 -5.36 -11.73
C PHE A 293 5.48 -4.38 -10.54
N ILE A 294 5.58 -4.92 -9.31
CA ILE A 294 5.67 -4.13 -8.08
C ILE A 294 6.89 -3.22 -8.14
N GLY A 295 8.07 -3.75 -8.48
CA GLY A 295 9.29 -2.96 -8.56
C GLY A 295 9.19 -1.82 -9.58
N HIS A 296 8.64 -2.07 -10.77
CA HIS A 296 8.45 -1.03 -11.79
C HIS A 296 7.46 0.05 -11.37
N PHE A 297 6.39 -0.32 -10.67
CA PHE A 297 5.44 0.64 -10.10
C PHE A 297 6.13 1.53 -9.06
N GLU A 298 6.79 0.91 -8.08
CA GLU A 298 7.46 1.60 -6.98
C GLU A 298 8.52 2.59 -7.49
N ASP A 299 9.32 2.17 -8.47
CA ASP A 299 10.34 3.02 -9.09
C ASP A 299 9.72 4.19 -9.86
N ALA A 300 8.62 3.98 -10.59
CA ALA A 300 7.94 5.02 -11.35
C ALA A 300 7.33 6.10 -10.45
N VAL A 301 6.65 5.66 -9.38
CA VAL A 301 6.03 6.55 -8.38
C VAL A 301 7.11 7.34 -7.63
N ALA A 302 8.19 6.67 -7.19
CA ALA A 302 9.31 7.34 -6.54
C ALA A 302 10.02 8.35 -7.45
N ALA A 303 10.18 8.05 -8.74
CA ALA A 303 10.78 8.96 -9.69
C ALA A 303 9.92 10.22 -9.93
N GLU A 304 8.59 10.10 -9.91
CA GLU A 304 7.70 11.27 -9.94
C GLU A 304 7.79 12.09 -8.65
N ALA A 305 7.79 11.43 -7.49
CA ALA A 305 7.94 12.11 -6.20
C ALA A 305 9.25 12.92 -6.13
N ALA A 306 10.36 12.34 -6.60
CA ALA A 306 11.63 13.04 -6.71
C ALA A 306 11.54 14.27 -7.64
N ARG A 307 10.86 14.15 -8.78
CA ARG A 307 10.64 15.28 -9.72
C ARG A 307 9.77 16.38 -9.12
N ARG A 308 8.83 16.04 -8.24
CA ARG A 308 8.02 17.00 -7.46
C ARG A 308 8.79 17.67 -6.33
N GLY A 309 10.01 17.21 -6.03
CA GLY A 309 10.83 17.76 -4.96
C GLY A 309 10.31 17.48 -3.55
N VAL A 310 9.58 16.36 -3.38
CA VAL A 310 9.12 15.88 -2.06
C VAL A 310 10.08 14.83 -1.49
N ASP A 311 10.04 14.62 -0.18
CA ASP A 311 10.91 13.70 0.54
C ASP A 311 10.43 12.24 0.47
N GLY A 312 9.13 12.05 0.20
CA GLY A 312 8.53 10.73 0.18
C GLY A 312 7.21 10.67 -0.58
N VAL A 313 6.68 9.45 -0.69
CA VAL A 313 5.41 9.16 -1.33
C VAL A 313 4.63 8.13 -0.52
N ILE A 314 3.32 8.35 -0.40
CA ILE A 314 2.38 7.47 0.29
C ILE A 314 1.31 7.04 -0.70
N CYS A 315 1.16 5.74 -0.92
CA CYS A 315 0.20 5.19 -1.88
C CYS A 315 -0.38 3.84 -1.47
N GLY A 316 -1.41 3.39 -2.21
CA GLY A 316 -2.03 2.07 -2.07
C GLY A 316 -1.85 1.25 -3.35
N HIS A 317 -2.95 0.76 -3.91
CA HIS A 317 -3.14 0.17 -5.25
C HIS A 317 -2.49 -1.20 -5.49
N ILE A 318 -1.23 -1.39 -5.11
CA ILE A 318 -0.52 -2.67 -5.30
C ILE A 318 -0.76 -3.68 -4.17
N HIS A 319 -1.54 -3.31 -3.14
CA HIS A 319 -1.92 -4.14 -1.99
C HIS A 319 -0.71 -4.76 -1.25
N HIS A 320 0.41 -4.03 -1.22
CA HIS A 320 1.64 -4.52 -0.60
C HIS A 320 2.18 -3.48 0.38
N ALA A 321 1.81 -3.65 1.65
CA ALA A 321 2.28 -2.78 2.73
C ALA A 321 3.80 -2.89 2.88
N GLU A 322 4.50 -1.78 2.62
CA GLU A 322 5.96 -1.74 2.58
C GLU A 322 6.45 -0.32 2.91
N ARG A 323 7.64 -0.23 3.50
CA ARG A 323 8.32 1.04 3.73
C ARG A 323 9.79 0.88 3.39
N ARG A 324 10.23 1.54 2.31
CA ARG A 324 11.62 1.46 1.87
C ARG A 324 12.09 2.77 1.25
N MET A 325 13.41 2.95 1.22
CA MET A 325 14.03 4.03 0.46
C MET A 325 14.21 3.60 -0.99
N ILE A 326 13.81 4.47 -1.92
CA ILE A 326 14.03 4.32 -3.36
C ILE A 326 14.78 5.56 -3.83
N GLY A 327 16.09 5.40 -4.06
CA GLY A 327 16.98 6.55 -4.23
C GLY A 327 16.96 7.45 -3.00
N ASN A 328 16.52 8.70 -3.16
CA ASN A 328 16.36 9.68 -2.09
C ASN A 328 14.92 9.87 -1.61
N VAL A 329 13.96 9.09 -2.14
CA VAL A 329 12.54 9.18 -1.79
C VAL A 329 12.17 8.05 -0.83
N GLU A 330 11.48 8.39 0.24
CA GLU A 330 10.88 7.41 1.15
C GLU A 330 9.54 6.94 0.58
N TYR A 331 9.49 5.68 0.12
CA TYR A 331 8.28 5.04 -0.37
C TYR A 331 7.54 4.35 0.76
N LEU A 332 6.26 4.66 0.91
CA LEU A 332 5.37 4.08 1.91
C LEU A 332 4.09 3.58 1.24
N ASN A 333 3.78 2.31 1.45
CA ASN A 333 2.51 1.72 1.04
C ASN A 333 1.75 1.21 2.26
N ASP A 334 0.46 1.55 2.34
CA ASP A 334 -0.40 1.23 3.48
C ASP A 334 -1.13 -0.11 3.37
N GLY A 335 -1.03 -0.78 2.23
CA GLY A 335 -1.52 -2.14 2.00
C GLY A 335 -2.98 -2.19 1.58
N ASP A 336 -3.77 -3.01 2.27
CA ASP A 336 -5.17 -3.26 1.90
C ASP A 336 -6.00 -3.84 3.06
N TRP A 337 -7.32 -3.85 2.94
CA TRP A 337 -8.24 -4.47 3.93
C TRP A 337 -8.99 -5.70 3.42
N VAL A 338 -8.36 -6.43 2.50
CA VAL A 338 -8.85 -7.70 1.95
C VAL A 338 -7.97 -8.86 2.44
N GLU A 339 -6.66 -8.75 2.23
CA GLU A 339 -5.63 -9.73 2.56
C GLU A 339 -4.77 -9.29 3.75
N SER A 340 -4.07 -8.15 3.64
CA SER A 340 -3.08 -7.74 4.65
C SER A 340 -3.71 -7.14 5.92
N CYS A 341 -4.85 -6.45 5.79
CA CYS A 341 -5.53 -5.73 6.87
C CYS A 341 -4.60 -4.76 7.60
N THR A 342 -3.93 -3.91 6.83
CA THR A 342 -2.89 -3.01 7.32
C THR A 342 -3.31 -1.54 7.29
N ALA A 343 -2.60 -0.71 8.04
CA ALA A 343 -2.71 0.74 7.98
C ALA A 343 -1.36 1.37 8.25
N LEU A 344 -1.01 2.41 7.48
CA LEU A 344 0.17 3.22 7.75
C LEU A 344 -0.21 4.34 8.73
N VAL A 345 0.61 4.54 9.76
CA VAL A 345 0.39 5.58 10.76
C VAL A 345 1.65 6.38 11.02
N GLU A 346 1.45 7.67 11.28
CA GLU A 346 2.48 8.55 11.84
C GLU A 346 2.14 8.87 13.30
N HIS A 347 3.11 8.66 14.18
CA HIS A 347 3.03 9.03 15.60
C HIS A 347 3.29 10.53 15.79
N ASP A 348 2.97 11.04 16.98
CA ASP A 348 3.15 12.47 17.32
C ASP A 348 4.62 12.92 17.28
N ASP A 349 5.56 11.98 17.42
CA ASP A 349 7.01 12.22 17.31
C ASP A 349 7.56 12.12 15.87
N GLY A 350 6.69 11.85 14.90
CA GLY A 350 7.04 11.70 13.48
C GLY A 350 7.59 10.33 13.11
N THR A 351 7.51 9.34 14.00
CA THR A 351 7.84 7.96 13.65
C THR A 351 6.73 7.34 12.81
N TRP A 352 7.13 6.53 11.82
CA TRP A 352 6.23 5.80 10.93
C TRP A 352 6.11 4.33 11.34
N GLU A 353 4.89 3.79 11.32
CA GLU A 353 4.60 2.39 11.63
C GLU A 353 3.55 1.85 10.65
N ILE A 354 3.74 0.61 10.18
CA ILE A 354 2.69 -0.17 9.51
C ILE A 354 2.06 -1.07 10.56
N LEU A 355 0.76 -0.89 10.79
CA LEU A 355 -0.01 -1.69 11.73
C LEU A 355 -0.56 -2.93 11.02
N TYR A 356 -0.37 -4.11 11.59
CA TYR A 356 -0.91 -5.38 11.06
C TYR A 356 -2.17 -5.75 11.84
N TRP A 357 -3.30 -5.13 11.49
CA TRP A 357 -4.45 -5.10 12.39
C TRP A 357 -5.08 -6.47 12.66
N ALA A 358 -5.04 -7.38 11.69
CA ALA A 358 -5.54 -8.74 11.88
C ALA A 358 -4.83 -9.47 13.04
N ASP A 359 -3.50 -9.32 13.14
CA ASP A 359 -2.69 -9.90 14.20
C ASP A 359 -3.02 -9.25 15.56
N GLU A 360 -3.27 -7.95 15.56
CA GLU A 360 -3.62 -7.19 16.77
C GLU A 360 -4.97 -7.66 17.32
N VAL A 361 -5.93 -7.95 16.44
CA VAL A 361 -7.23 -8.53 16.81
C VAL A 361 -7.02 -9.92 17.37
N ALA A 362 -6.25 -10.78 16.69
CA ALA A 362 -5.98 -12.14 17.13
C ALA A 362 -5.34 -12.17 18.53
N ALA A 363 -4.30 -11.37 18.75
CA ALA A 363 -3.61 -11.25 20.03
C ALA A 363 -4.54 -10.72 21.15
N ARG A 364 -5.42 -9.76 20.84
CA ARG A 364 -6.44 -9.27 21.78
C ARG A 364 -7.43 -10.37 22.17
N MET A 365 -7.88 -11.18 21.20
CA MET A 365 -8.81 -12.29 21.44
C MET A 365 -8.18 -13.39 22.29
N GLU A 366 -6.92 -13.75 22.02
CA GLU A 366 -6.20 -14.74 22.80
C GLU A 366 -6.04 -14.30 24.27
N LYS A 367 -5.61 -13.06 24.50
CA LYS A 367 -5.51 -12.47 25.86
C LYS A 367 -6.86 -12.54 26.60
N ALA A 368 -7.96 -12.21 25.92
CA ALA A 368 -9.30 -12.27 26.50
C ALA A 368 -9.73 -13.71 26.85
N GLN A 369 -9.42 -14.68 26.00
CA GLN A 369 -9.70 -16.09 26.26
C GLN A 369 -8.87 -16.62 27.44
N ASN A 370 -7.58 -16.29 27.50
CA ASN A 370 -6.69 -16.68 28.58
C ASN A 370 -7.14 -16.09 29.93
N TYR A 371 -7.59 -14.83 29.94
CA TYR A 371 -8.20 -14.22 31.12
C TYR A 371 -9.46 -14.98 31.59
N LYS A 372 -10.38 -15.31 30.68
CA LYS A 372 -11.59 -16.10 31.00
C LYS A 372 -11.23 -17.48 31.58
N ARG A 373 -10.24 -18.17 30.99
CA ARG A 373 -9.73 -19.48 31.47
C ARG A 373 -9.18 -19.37 32.89
N ARG A 374 -8.32 -18.39 33.16
CA ARG A 374 -7.75 -18.12 34.50
C ARG A 374 -8.83 -17.79 35.54
N LYS A 375 -9.81 -16.96 35.17
CA LYS A 375 -10.94 -16.61 36.06
C LYS A 375 -11.79 -17.84 36.39
N LYS A 376 -12.07 -18.72 35.43
CA LYS A 376 -12.79 -19.98 35.65
C LYS A 376 -12.01 -20.93 36.57
N ALA A 377 -10.70 -21.08 36.35
CA ALA A 377 -9.84 -21.91 37.20
C ALA A 377 -9.82 -21.42 38.66
N ARG A 378 -9.65 -20.10 38.87
CA ARG A 378 -9.70 -19.48 40.21
C ARG A 378 -11.04 -19.71 40.92
N ARG A 379 -12.17 -19.66 40.20
CA ARG A 379 -13.50 -19.96 40.77
C ARG A 379 -13.63 -21.43 41.17
N LYS A 380 -13.09 -22.35 40.37
CA LYS A 380 -13.10 -23.80 40.68
C LYS A 380 -12.24 -24.14 41.91
N MET A 381 -11.09 -23.49 42.06
CA MET A 381 -10.22 -23.67 43.25
C MET A 381 -10.79 -23.08 44.54
N LYS A 382 -11.65 -22.06 44.45
CA LYS A 382 -12.32 -21.43 45.60
C LYS A 382 -13.67 -22.05 45.95
N ALA A 383 -14.13 -23.06 45.21
CA ALA A 383 -15.35 -23.78 45.57
C ALA A 383 -15.04 -24.75 46.73
N PRO A 384 -15.77 -24.71 47.85
CA PRO A 384 -15.52 -25.61 48.98
C PRO A 384 -15.71 -27.08 48.53
N SER A 385 -14.80 -27.95 48.96
CA SER A 385 -14.95 -29.40 48.75
C SER A 385 -16.21 -29.84 49.49
N GLN A 386 -17.26 -30.20 48.75
CA GLN A 386 -18.37 -30.94 49.34
C GLN A 386 -17.84 -32.34 49.65
N THR A 387 -17.30 -32.52 50.86
CA THR A 387 -17.08 -33.84 51.42
C THR A 387 -18.48 -34.42 51.69
N PRO A 388 -18.83 -35.60 51.15
CA PRO A 388 -20.09 -36.22 51.51
C PRO A 388 -20.02 -36.57 53.00
N VAL A 389 -20.92 -36.00 53.79
CA VAL A 389 -21.14 -36.48 55.16
C VAL A 389 -21.72 -37.88 55.00
N ALA A 390 -20.95 -38.90 55.38
CA ALA A 390 -21.43 -40.26 55.47
C ALA A 390 -22.57 -40.29 56.51
N ALA A 391 -23.77 -40.67 56.07
CA ALA A 391 -24.88 -40.94 56.97
C ALA A 391 -24.66 -42.35 57.55
N GLU A 392 -24.52 -42.43 58.87
CA GLU A 392 -24.63 -43.66 59.67
C GLU A 392 -26.08 -44.04 59.91
#